data_AF-A0A395GK82-F1
#
_entry.id   AF-A0A395GK82-F1
#
_cell.length_a   1.000
_cell.length_b   1.000
_cell.length_c   1.000
_cell.angle_alpha   90.00
_cell.angle_beta   90.00
_cell.angle_gamma   90.00
#
_symmetry.space_group_name_H-M   'P 1'
#
loop_
_entity.id
_entity.type
_entity.pdbx_description
1 polymer ?
#
loop_
_entity_poly.entity_id
_entity_poly.type
_entity_poly.pdbx_seq_one_letter_code
_entity_poly.pdbx_strand_id
1 'polypeptide(L)'
;MGLPWLDQPVLLHSSRADDCSLTPEQCAYRYGHWRYWYQSDHVYALNTIYFLCATVGVFTILHLVSKHSPLPLKRSTVWQRSIAAGRYLTYKCFQLPVLRSCTYSLGVILLGVIGTVFFLAMTLGPRPYYWPNTATVSYGSSPPIATRSGWMALALLPFVLALSAKANLISALTGVPHEKLQVFHHWTSYAMFVLALVHTFPFIVYHIDKGDMVEQWKTEVTYWTGVAALIPQAYLTLMSLPAIRNRFYEFFKATHFLAALLFIIFFFFHCDFRLTSWDYFIATGAIYLFSLCIANIRTYFMHGRHTAIIEQLPCGLVRVRIPTIMTWRPGQHVFVRFLSLQRGIHCFSTHPFTICSLHHDPEKTGKAPEIIFYIKPRRGLTASLGNTALEKPNSSETVFLEGPYGGISESTNLARFDTVILITGGTGGGFSLPILEEALKSYHHQPTQPTPTIQVYFATRTHTLAEWYREEIKSKLAAYGIPDDNISLSIYITSSTLLPTPASGSPLLPSSGEKGSSPDSIHRIPSQTDLNSDKVQVGSRPDIQGIIAASTTSHTARHIAIFTCGPASMIQDVRNAAAEAQSQVIRKNSSVEEVYLHTEPFS
;
A
#
# COMPACT_ATOMS: atom_id res chain seq x y z
N MET A 1 50.30 -25.37 8.10
CA MET A 1 49.05 -26.01 8.55
C MET A 1 48.07 -24.89 8.91
N GLY A 2 47.10 -24.61 8.03
CA GLY A 2 46.03 -23.65 8.27
C GLY A 2 44.89 -24.31 9.07
N LEU A 3 44.07 -23.49 9.73
CA LEU A 3 42.96 -23.92 10.59
C LEU A 3 41.94 -24.80 9.82
N PRO A 4 41.53 -25.99 10.34
CA PRO A 4 40.82 -27.04 9.61
C PRO A 4 39.28 -26.84 9.47
N TRP A 5 38.79 -25.61 9.61
CA TRP A 5 37.35 -25.30 9.55
C TRP A 5 36.97 -24.37 8.39
N LEU A 6 37.96 -23.80 7.71
CA LEU A 6 37.78 -23.05 6.46
C LEU A 6 38.94 -23.42 5.51
N ASP A 7 38.89 -24.65 5.00
CA ASP A 7 39.74 -25.04 3.88
C ASP A 7 39.27 -24.27 2.64
N GLN A 8 40.18 -23.46 2.06
CA GLN A 8 39.94 -22.46 1.00
C GLN A 8 39.19 -21.19 1.46
N PRO A 9 39.53 -19.99 0.94
CA PRO A 9 38.78 -18.78 1.25
C PRO A 9 37.32 -18.96 0.84
N VAL A 10 36.38 -18.47 1.65
CA VAL A 10 34.96 -18.38 1.25
C VAL A 10 34.89 -17.47 0.04
N LEU A 11 34.75 -18.06 -1.14
CA LEU A 11 34.52 -17.32 -2.37
C LEU A 11 33.04 -16.94 -2.41
N LEU A 12 32.76 -15.69 -2.78
CA LEU A 12 31.39 -15.21 -3.00
C LEU A 12 30.97 -15.33 -4.47
N HIS A 13 31.94 -15.47 -5.37
CA HIS A 13 31.72 -15.53 -6.81
C HIS A 13 32.38 -16.75 -7.44
N SER A 14 31.69 -17.38 -8.38
CA SER A 14 32.28 -18.46 -9.18
C SER A 14 33.27 -17.92 -10.20
N SER A 15 34.17 -18.78 -10.68
CA SER A 15 35.11 -18.43 -11.75
C SER A 15 34.39 -17.90 -13.00
N ARG A 16 34.99 -16.89 -13.63
CA ARG A 16 34.61 -16.36 -14.95
C ARG A 16 35.55 -16.83 -16.07
N ALA A 17 36.47 -17.74 -15.77
CA ALA A 17 37.36 -18.30 -16.78
C ALA A 17 36.53 -19.06 -17.83
N ASP A 18 36.76 -18.73 -19.10
CA ASP A 18 36.15 -19.39 -20.25
C ASP A 18 37.26 -19.73 -21.24
N ASP A 19 37.25 -20.96 -21.73
CA ASP A 19 38.15 -21.41 -22.79
C ASP A 19 37.28 -21.79 -23.99
N CYS A 20 37.54 -21.16 -25.15
CA CYS A 20 36.73 -21.34 -26.34
C CYS A 20 37.50 -22.15 -27.38
N SER A 21 37.06 -23.38 -27.60
CA SER A 21 37.63 -24.33 -28.57
C SER A 21 37.13 -24.15 -30.02
N LEU A 22 36.33 -23.11 -30.28
CA LEU A 22 35.78 -22.81 -31.61
C LEU A 22 36.78 -22.00 -32.46
N THR A 23 36.44 -21.73 -33.73
CA THR A 23 37.30 -20.84 -34.54
C THR A 23 37.33 -19.42 -33.95
N PRO A 24 38.36 -18.62 -34.23
CA PRO A 24 38.45 -17.24 -33.72
C PRO A 24 37.21 -16.39 -33.99
N GLU A 25 36.60 -16.53 -35.17
CA GLU A 25 35.37 -15.80 -35.55
C GLU A 25 34.16 -16.27 -34.74
N GLN A 26 34.05 -17.58 -34.50
CA GLN A 26 32.98 -18.17 -33.72
C GLN A 26 33.11 -17.81 -32.23
N CYS A 27 34.33 -17.79 -31.69
CA CYS A 27 34.60 -17.29 -30.35
C CYS A 27 34.27 -15.80 -30.24
N ALA A 28 34.67 -14.97 -31.22
CA ALA A 28 34.30 -13.56 -31.25
C ALA A 28 32.77 -13.35 -31.30
N TYR A 29 32.05 -14.19 -32.04
CA TYR A 29 30.59 -14.20 -32.05
C TYR A 29 30.01 -14.54 -30.66
N ARG A 30 30.53 -15.59 -29.99
CA ARG A 30 30.11 -16.00 -28.64
C ARG A 30 30.38 -14.92 -27.59
N TYR A 31 31.51 -14.23 -27.70
CA TYR A 31 31.96 -13.17 -26.78
C TYR A 31 31.28 -11.82 -26.98
N GLY A 32 30.30 -11.71 -27.89
CA GLY A 32 29.55 -10.47 -28.03
C GLY A 32 28.84 -10.05 -26.73
N HIS A 33 28.77 -8.75 -26.48
CA HIS A 33 28.22 -8.15 -25.26
C HIS A 33 26.90 -8.77 -24.77
N TRP A 34 25.94 -8.97 -25.67
CA TRP A 34 24.61 -9.49 -25.35
C TRP A 34 24.52 -11.03 -25.22
N ARG A 35 25.60 -11.72 -25.57
CA ARG A 35 25.66 -13.18 -25.78
C ARG A 35 26.59 -13.87 -24.79
N TYR A 36 27.58 -13.14 -24.27
CA TYR A 36 28.62 -13.74 -23.46
C TYR A 36 28.10 -14.15 -22.08
N TRP A 37 28.03 -15.46 -21.85
CA TRP A 37 27.42 -16.04 -20.65
C TRP A 37 28.14 -15.62 -19.36
N TYR A 38 29.48 -15.61 -19.35
CA TYR A 38 30.29 -15.29 -18.17
C TYR A 38 30.31 -13.79 -17.80
N GLN A 39 29.54 -12.95 -18.50
CA GLN A 39 29.28 -11.55 -18.14
C GLN A 39 27.78 -11.21 -18.12
N SER A 40 26.91 -12.21 -18.27
CA SER A 40 25.47 -12.01 -18.40
C SER A 40 24.84 -11.37 -17.16
N ASP A 41 25.36 -11.64 -15.97
CA ASP A 41 24.95 -10.98 -14.73
C ASP A 41 25.25 -9.47 -14.74
N HIS A 42 26.44 -9.06 -15.21
CA HIS A 42 26.77 -7.63 -15.36
C HIS A 42 25.92 -6.94 -16.43
N VAL A 43 25.56 -7.64 -17.51
CA VAL A 43 24.79 -7.07 -18.61
C VAL A 43 23.29 -6.98 -18.29
N TYR A 44 22.73 -7.98 -17.61
CA TYR A 44 21.28 -8.09 -17.45
C TYR A 44 20.83 -7.86 -16.00
N ALA A 45 21.45 -8.53 -15.03
CA ALA A 45 21.06 -8.38 -13.63
C ALA A 45 21.44 -6.99 -13.10
N LEU A 46 22.68 -6.55 -13.31
CA LEU A 46 23.14 -5.25 -12.82
C LEU A 46 22.41 -4.07 -13.47
N ASN A 47 22.11 -4.13 -14.76
CA ASN A 47 21.27 -3.11 -15.42
C ASN A 47 19.83 -3.07 -14.88
N THR A 48 19.28 -4.23 -14.47
CA THR A 48 17.99 -4.28 -13.77
C THR A 48 18.07 -3.58 -12.40
N ILE A 49 19.15 -3.82 -11.65
CA ILE A 49 19.40 -3.09 -10.39
C ILE A 49 19.53 -1.59 -10.64
N TYR A 50 20.30 -1.17 -11.65
CA TYR A 50 20.45 0.25 -11.98
C TYR A 50 19.13 0.90 -12.36
N PHE A 51 18.29 0.23 -13.14
CA PHE A 51 16.95 0.70 -13.49
C PHE A 51 16.07 0.94 -12.25
N LEU A 52 16.05 -0.02 -11.31
CA LEU A 52 15.26 0.07 -10.08
C LEU A 52 15.82 1.13 -9.11
N CYS A 53 17.15 1.16 -8.93
CA CYS A 53 17.84 2.18 -8.12
C CYS A 53 17.65 3.58 -8.69
N ALA A 54 17.73 3.77 -10.01
CA ALA A 54 17.48 5.05 -10.66
C ALA A 54 16.03 5.50 -10.46
N THR A 55 15.07 4.58 -10.55
CA THR A 55 13.67 4.87 -10.27
C THR A 55 13.50 5.36 -8.83
N VAL A 56 14.04 4.65 -7.83
CA VAL A 56 14.01 5.09 -6.43
C VAL A 56 14.71 6.44 -6.27
N GLY A 57 15.90 6.61 -6.87
CA GLY A 57 16.71 7.82 -6.81
C GLY A 57 15.97 9.05 -7.33
N VAL A 58 15.23 8.95 -8.44
CA VAL A 58 14.39 10.04 -8.96
C VAL A 58 13.34 10.45 -7.92
N PHE A 59 12.63 9.50 -7.31
CA PHE A 59 11.64 9.83 -6.28
C PHE A 59 12.27 10.38 -4.99
N THR A 60 13.46 9.91 -4.63
CA THR A 60 14.24 10.46 -3.51
C THR A 60 14.64 11.91 -3.77
N ILE A 61 15.16 12.22 -4.96
CA ILE A 61 15.51 13.59 -5.33
C ILE A 61 14.26 14.49 -5.30
N LEU A 62 13.15 14.05 -5.89
CA LEU A 62 11.89 14.79 -5.86
C LEU A 62 11.39 15.03 -4.43
N HIS A 63 11.52 14.03 -3.55
CA HIS A 63 11.16 14.14 -2.14
C HIS A 63 12.03 15.18 -1.41
N LEU A 64 13.35 15.09 -1.56
CA LEU A 64 14.29 16.01 -0.94
C LEU A 64 14.13 17.44 -1.44
N VAL A 65 13.93 17.62 -2.75
CA VAL A 65 13.67 18.93 -3.37
C VAL A 65 12.36 19.50 -2.84
N SER A 66 11.28 18.72 -2.79
CA SER A 66 10.00 19.18 -2.22
C SER A 66 10.12 19.57 -0.75
N LYS A 67 10.86 18.79 0.03
CA LYS A 67 11.06 19.03 1.47
C LYS A 67 11.88 20.30 1.73
N HIS A 68 13.04 20.44 1.08
CA HIS A 68 14.01 21.49 1.40
C HIS A 68 13.92 22.75 0.52
N SER A 69 13.06 22.79 -0.50
CA SER A 69 12.90 23.99 -1.33
C SER A 69 12.39 25.19 -0.52
N PRO A 70 12.97 26.39 -0.72
CA PRO A 70 12.61 27.58 0.03
C PRO A 70 11.22 28.12 -0.36
N LEU A 71 10.59 28.87 0.54
CA LEU A 71 9.22 29.39 0.34
C LEU A 71 9.05 30.24 -0.93
N PRO A 72 9.99 31.13 -1.34
CA PRO A 72 9.84 31.89 -2.58
C PRO A 72 9.73 31.00 -3.82
N LEU A 73 10.52 29.91 -3.87
CA LEU A 73 10.45 28.94 -4.96
C LEU A 73 9.11 28.20 -4.94
N LYS A 74 8.65 27.78 -3.76
CA LYS A 74 7.36 27.09 -3.58
C LYS A 74 6.14 27.94 -3.98
N ARG A 75 6.26 29.27 -3.88
CA ARG A 75 5.24 30.24 -4.31
C ARG A 75 5.32 30.61 -5.80
N SER A 76 6.37 30.18 -6.50
CA SER A 76 6.48 30.47 -7.93
C SER A 76 5.42 29.73 -8.72
N THR A 77 4.90 30.38 -9.77
CA THR A 77 3.86 29.81 -10.64
C THR A 77 4.34 28.54 -11.36
N VAL A 78 5.64 28.48 -11.71
CA VAL A 78 6.25 27.30 -12.32
C VAL A 78 6.21 26.13 -11.35
N TRP A 79 6.63 26.33 -10.10
CA TRP A 79 6.60 25.30 -9.07
C TRP A 79 5.17 24.80 -8.80
N GLN A 80 4.22 25.72 -8.60
CA GLN A 80 2.82 25.37 -8.37
C GLN A 80 2.25 24.53 -9.52
N ARG A 81 2.52 24.91 -10.77
CA ARG A 81 2.08 24.16 -11.96
C ARG A 81 2.75 22.78 -12.06
N SER A 82 4.04 22.68 -11.77
CA SER A 82 4.77 21.40 -11.78
C SER A 82 4.23 20.45 -10.71
N ILE A 83 3.98 20.94 -9.49
CA ILE A 83 3.37 20.16 -8.42
C ILE A 83 1.93 19.78 -8.78
N ALA A 84 1.15 20.69 -9.34
CA ALA A 84 -0.22 20.41 -9.79
C ALA A 84 -0.25 19.33 -10.89
N ALA A 85 0.68 19.36 -11.84
CA ALA A 85 0.82 18.31 -12.86
C ALA A 85 1.20 16.95 -12.23
N GLY A 86 2.15 16.92 -11.29
CA GLY A 86 2.49 15.70 -10.55
C GLY A 86 1.30 15.17 -9.73
N ARG A 87 0.55 16.06 -9.07
CA ARG A 87 -0.68 15.72 -8.33
C ARG A 87 -1.76 15.20 -9.27
N TYR A 88 -1.94 15.81 -10.44
CA TYR A 88 -2.86 15.32 -11.46
C TYR A 88 -2.56 13.86 -11.84
N LEU A 89 -1.29 13.54 -12.15
CA LEU A 89 -0.87 12.18 -12.48
C LEU A 89 -1.10 11.20 -11.32
N THR A 90 -0.86 11.64 -10.08
CA THR A 90 -1.04 10.78 -8.91
C THR A 90 -2.50 10.65 -8.46
N TYR A 91 -3.38 11.61 -8.79
CA TYR A 91 -4.80 11.61 -8.39
C TYR A 91 -5.67 10.96 -9.44
N LYS A 92 -5.47 11.28 -10.73
CA LYS A 92 -6.29 10.75 -11.84
C LYS A 92 -6.26 9.23 -11.84
N CYS A 93 -7.43 8.63 -11.79
CA CYS A 93 -7.60 7.19 -11.78
C CYS A 93 -8.54 6.72 -12.90
N PHE A 94 -8.23 5.55 -13.44
CA PHE A 94 -9.04 4.90 -14.47
C PHE A 94 -9.80 3.72 -13.89
N GLN A 95 -11.03 3.55 -14.37
CA GLN A 95 -11.82 2.35 -14.15
C GLN A 95 -11.59 1.41 -15.33
N LEU A 96 -11.12 0.20 -15.03
CA LEU A 96 -11.24 -0.90 -15.97
C LEU A 96 -12.67 -1.47 -15.83
N PRO A 97 -13.49 -1.46 -16.90
CA PRO A 97 -14.89 -1.89 -16.83
C PRO A 97 -15.07 -3.32 -16.28
N VAL A 98 -14.07 -4.17 -16.51
CA VAL A 98 -14.05 -5.58 -16.09
C VAL A 98 -13.80 -5.74 -14.58
N LEU A 99 -13.07 -4.81 -13.93
CA LEU A 99 -12.61 -4.97 -12.55
C LEU A 99 -13.40 -4.14 -11.52
N ARG A 100 -14.34 -3.28 -11.96
CA ARG A 100 -15.29 -2.47 -11.15
C ARG A 100 -14.72 -1.75 -9.90
N SER A 101 -13.40 -1.64 -9.80
CA SER A 101 -12.67 -0.98 -8.73
C SER A 101 -11.54 -0.16 -9.33
N CYS A 102 -11.30 1.01 -8.73
CA CYS A 102 -10.15 1.87 -9.02
C CYS A 102 -8.89 1.00 -9.07
N THR A 103 -8.28 0.84 -10.25
CA THR A 103 -7.18 -0.14 -10.37
C THR A 103 -5.88 0.54 -9.94
N TYR A 104 -5.48 1.64 -10.60
CA TYR A 104 -4.24 2.37 -10.29
C TYR A 104 -4.33 3.84 -10.76
N SER A 105 -3.51 4.73 -10.20
CA SER A 105 -3.39 6.11 -10.70
C SER A 105 -2.64 6.16 -12.03
N LEU A 106 -2.85 7.23 -12.81
CA LEU A 106 -2.16 7.43 -14.08
C LEU A 106 -0.64 7.37 -13.92
N GLY A 107 -0.09 8.02 -12.89
CA GLY A 107 1.34 7.98 -12.60
C GLY A 107 1.87 6.57 -12.31
N VAL A 108 1.11 5.76 -11.57
CA VAL A 108 1.46 4.35 -11.32
C VAL A 108 1.42 3.53 -12.61
N ILE A 109 0.39 3.72 -13.46
CA ILE A 109 0.30 3.05 -14.77
C ILE A 109 1.50 3.40 -15.65
N LEU A 110 1.87 4.69 -15.74
CA LEU A 110 3.02 5.14 -16.52
C LEU A 110 4.33 4.48 -16.05
N LEU A 111 4.56 4.38 -14.74
CA LEU A 111 5.71 3.64 -14.20
C LEU A 111 5.69 2.16 -14.59
N GLY A 112 4.51 1.53 -14.57
CA GLY A 112 4.34 0.15 -15.03
C GLY A 112 4.66 -0.03 -16.50
N VAL A 113 4.24 0.91 -17.36
CA VAL A 113 4.58 0.92 -18.79
C VAL A 113 6.09 1.08 -18.99
N ILE A 114 6.74 2.01 -18.28
CA ILE A 114 8.20 2.19 -18.34
C ILE A 114 8.93 0.90 -17.96
N GLY A 115 8.54 0.27 -16.85
CA GLY A 115 9.10 -1.02 -16.44
C GLY A 115 8.86 -2.12 -17.47
N THR A 116 7.65 -2.20 -18.04
CA THR A 116 7.32 -3.19 -19.08
C THR A 116 8.17 -3.00 -20.32
N VAL A 117 8.33 -1.76 -20.80
CA VAL A 117 9.19 -1.44 -21.94
C VAL A 117 10.64 -1.83 -21.65
N PHE A 118 11.17 -1.53 -20.47
CA PHE A 118 12.51 -1.92 -20.07
C PHE A 118 12.69 -3.44 -20.12
N PHE A 119 11.83 -4.22 -19.45
CA PHE A 119 11.96 -5.68 -19.41
C PHE A 119 11.76 -6.31 -20.78
N LEU A 120 10.83 -5.83 -21.59
CA LEU A 120 10.64 -6.32 -22.97
C LEU A 120 11.83 -5.98 -23.85
N ALA A 121 12.38 -4.76 -23.77
CA ALA A 121 13.54 -4.37 -24.54
C ALA A 121 14.77 -5.22 -24.18
N MET A 122 15.04 -5.42 -22.89
CA MET A 122 16.16 -6.24 -22.43
C MET A 122 15.95 -7.74 -22.70
N THR A 123 14.71 -8.22 -22.75
CA THR A 123 14.40 -9.63 -23.02
C THR A 123 14.32 -9.95 -24.51
N LEU A 124 13.76 -9.07 -25.35
CA LEU A 124 13.46 -9.36 -26.76
C LEU A 124 14.36 -8.60 -27.75
N GLY A 125 14.94 -7.46 -27.34
CA GLY A 125 15.87 -6.70 -28.18
C GLY A 125 17.13 -7.49 -28.52
N PRO A 126 17.85 -8.02 -27.50
CA PRO A 126 19.05 -8.83 -27.73
C PRO A 126 18.80 -10.10 -28.55
N ARG A 127 19.66 -10.34 -29.56
CA ARG A 127 19.64 -11.51 -30.43
C ARG A 127 20.99 -12.25 -30.33
N PRO A 128 21.03 -13.58 -30.57
CA PRO A 128 19.90 -14.45 -30.90
C PRO A 128 19.08 -14.85 -29.66
N TYR A 129 18.01 -15.64 -29.86
CA TYR A 129 17.19 -16.17 -28.76
C TYR A 129 17.67 -17.57 -28.32
N TYR A 130 17.99 -18.40 -29.31
CA TYR A 130 18.67 -19.67 -29.16
C TYR A 130 20.03 -19.59 -29.84
N TRP A 131 20.99 -20.40 -29.41
CA TRP A 131 22.26 -20.50 -30.12
C TRP A 131 22.05 -21.13 -31.50
N PRO A 132 22.75 -20.66 -32.54
CA PRO A 132 22.74 -21.29 -33.86
C PRO A 132 23.66 -22.53 -33.84
N ASN A 133 23.34 -23.49 -32.96
CA ASN A 133 24.07 -24.74 -32.86
C ASN A 133 23.79 -25.60 -34.10
N THR A 134 24.79 -26.36 -34.53
CA THR A 134 24.71 -27.35 -35.62
C THR A 134 25.29 -28.67 -35.13
N ALA A 135 25.26 -29.72 -35.96
CA ALA A 135 25.84 -31.01 -35.60
C ALA A 135 27.35 -30.93 -35.26
N THR A 136 28.08 -29.95 -35.82
CA THR A 136 29.53 -29.80 -35.64
C THR A 136 29.94 -28.57 -34.84
N VAL A 137 29.02 -27.62 -34.60
CA VAL A 137 29.31 -26.37 -33.87
C VAL A 137 28.33 -26.19 -32.72
N SER A 138 28.86 -26.06 -31.50
CA SER A 138 28.08 -25.79 -30.29
C SER A 138 28.60 -24.54 -29.60
N TYR A 139 27.78 -23.49 -29.54
CA TYR A 139 28.09 -22.26 -28.80
C TYR A 139 27.74 -22.37 -27.31
N GLY A 140 26.96 -23.38 -26.92
CA GLY A 140 26.54 -23.64 -25.55
C GLY A 140 25.14 -24.24 -25.47
N SER A 141 24.82 -24.79 -24.29
CA SER A 141 23.52 -25.39 -23.97
C SER A 141 22.54 -24.44 -23.30
N SER A 142 22.98 -23.24 -22.90
CA SER A 142 22.11 -22.23 -22.27
C SER A 142 21.55 -21.26 -23.31
N PRO A 143 20.25 -21.29 -23.65
CA PRO A 143 19.69 -20.36 -24.63
C PRO A 143 19.87 -18.89 -24.20
N PRO A 144 20.38 -18.00 -25.07
CA PRO A 144 20.62 -16.60 -24.69
C PRO A 144 19.40 -15.86 -24.14
N ILE A 145 18.18 -16.16 -24.62
CA ILE A 145 16.95 -15.57 -24.08
C ILE A 145 16.65 -16.01 -22.65
N ALA A 146 16.93 -17.28 -22.33
CA ALA A 146 16.71 -17.82 -21.00
C ALA A 146 17.75 -17.31 -20.01
N THR A 147 19.02 -17.22 -20.42
CA THR A 147 20.09 -16.70 -19.56
C THR A 147 19.79 -15.27 -19.11
N ARG A 148 19.41 -14.38 -20.04
CA ARG A 148 19.12 -12.98 -19.68
C ARG A 148 17.88 -12.83 -18.82
N SER A 149 16.80 -13.55 -19.11
CA SER A 149 15.57 -13.45 -18.31
C SER A 149 15.77 -13.99 -16.90
N GLY A 150 16.56 -15.06 -16.73
CA GLY A 150 16.92 -15.60 -15.41
C GLY A 150 17.69 -14.59 -14.55
N TRP A 151 18.71 -13.94 -15.12
CA TRP A 151 19.48 -12.90 -14.42
C TRP A 151 18.64 -11.67 -14.06
N MET A 152 17.74 -11.22 -14.95
CA MET A 152 16.81 -10.13 -14.63
C MET A 152 15.81 -10.55 -13.54
N ALA A 153 15.33 -11.79 -13.54
CA ALA A 153 14.46 -12.31 -12.49
C ALA A 153 15.17 -12.33 -11.12
N LEU A 154 16.41 -12.82 -11.05
CA LEU A 154 17.20 -12.80 -9.81
C LEU A 154 17.45 -11.37 -9.31
N ALA A 155 17.74 -10.43 -10.21
CA ALA A 155 17.95 -9.02 -9.86
C ALA A 155 16.71 -8.33 -9.26
N LEU A 156 15.50 -8.81 -9.55
CA LEU A 156 14.27 -8.29 -8.94
C LEU A 156 14.11 -8.70 -7.48
N LEU A 157 14.77 -9.78 -7.03
CA LEU A 157 14.55 -10.37 -5.72
C LEU A 157 14.74 -9.39 -4.54
N PRO A 158 15.83 -8.60 -4.44
CA PRO A 158 16.01 -7.68 -3.32
C PRO A 158 14.88 -6.65 -3.24
N PHE A 159 14.41 -6.15 -4.39
CA PHE A 159 13.35 -5.16 -4.45
C PHE A 159 11.98 -5.75 -4.15
N VAL A 160 11.69 -6.98 -4.58
CA VAL A 160 10.44 -7.67 -4.23
C VAL A 160 10.28 -7.74 -2.71
N LEU A 161 11.34 -8.08 -1.96
CA LEU A 161 11.28 -8.14 -0.49
C LEU A 161 11.36 -6.75 0.15
N ALA A 162 12.17 -5.83 -0.39
CA ALA A 162 12.23 -4.46 0.13
C ALA A 162 10.87 -3.75 0.04
N LEU A 163 10.14 -3.93 -1.06
CA LEU A 163 8.84 -3.30 -1.30
C LEU A 163 7.70 -3.89 -0.45
N SER A 164 7.88 -5.07 0.14
CA SER A 164 6.87 -5.70 1.02
C SER A 164 7.05 -5.35 2.51
N ALA A 165 8.23 -4.88 2.91
CA ALA A 165 8.53 -4.53 4.29
C ALA A 165 7.70 -3.32 4.77
N LYS A 166 7.28 -3.36 6.04
CA LYS A 166 6.52 -2.28 6.70
C LYS A 166 7.42 -1.13 7.15
N ALA A 167 8.45 -1.46 7.94
CA ALA A 167 9.57 -0.54 8.21
C ALA A 167 10.46 -0.50 6.97
N ASN A 168 10.14 0.40 6.04
CA ASN A 168 10.63 0.33 4.67
C ASN A 168 11.68 1.41 4.38
N LEU A 169 12.88 1.00 3.94
CA LEU A 169 13.95 1.92 3.57
C LEU A 169 13.59 2.78 2.35
N ILE A 170 12.87 2.23 1.38
CA ILE A 170 12.41 2.98 0.21
C ILE A 170 11.40 4.04 0.67
N SER A 171 10.53 3.74 1.63
CA SER A 171 9.66 4.77 2.22
C SER A 171 10.45 5.87 2.93
N ALA A 172 11.53 5.53 3.63
CA ALA A 172 12.37 6.52 4.30
C ALA A 172 13.08 7.46 3.30
N LEU A 173 13.49 6.94 2.14
CA LEU A 173 14.17 7.72 1.10
C LEU A 173 13.21 8.56 0.24
N THR A 174 12.07 8.00 -0.13
CA THR A 174 11.14 8.62 -1.10
C THR A 174 10.00 9.39 -0.43
N GLY A 175 9.79 9.21 0.88
CA GLY A 175 8.63 9.72 1.59
C GLY A 175 7.29 9.09 1.15
N VAL A 176 7.32 8.08 0.27
CA VAL A 176 6.13 7.33 -0.15
C VAL A 176 5.86 6.24 0.88
N PRO A 177 4.67 6.22 1.50
CA PRO A 177 4.41 5.29 2.58
C PRO A 177 4.25 3.85 2.06
N HIS A 178 4.55 2.86 2.91
CA HIS A 178 4.73 1.47 2.51
C HIS A 178 3.50 0.86 1.84
N GLU A 179 2.29 1.26 2.25
CA GLU A 179 1.03 0.80 1.69
C GLU A 179 0.87 1.19 0.21
N LYS A 180 1.50 2.28 -0.23
CA LYS A 180 1.54 2.68 -1.65
C LYS A 180 2.63 1.95 -2.42
N LEU A 181 3.72 1.57 -1.75
CA LEU A 181 4.81 0.80 -2.35
C LEU A 181 4.42 -0.67 -2.61
N GLN A 182 3.47 -1.21 -1.86
CA GLN A 182 3.00 -2.59 -2.02
C GLN A 182 2.45 -2.89 -3.43
N VAL A 183 1.97 -1.88 -4.16
CA VAL A 183 1.60 -2.04 -5.59
C VAL A 183 2.80 -2.53 -6.40
N PHE A 184 3.97 -1.95 -6.16
CA PHE A 184 5.19 -2.32 -6.87
C PHE A 184 5.71 -3.68 -6.42
N HIS A 185 5.55 -4.09 -5.15
CA HIS A 185 5.81 -5.47 -4.73
C HIS A 185 5.05 -6.49 -5.60
N HIS A 186 3.75 -6.25 -5.86
CA HIS A 186 2.98 -7.12 -6.75
C HIS A 186 3.52 -7.10 -8.18
N TRP A 187 3.75 -5.91 -8.75
CA TRP A 187 4.16 -5.79 -10.16
C TRP A 187 5.57 -6.31 -10.44
N THR A 188 6.53 -6.08 -9.53
CA THR A 188 7.87 -6.67 -9.65
C THR A 188 7.83 -8.18 -9.47
N SER A 189 6.94 -8.71 -8.63
CA SER A 189 6.71 -10.16 -8.51
C SER A 189 6.12 -10.75 -9.79
N TYR A 190 5.19 -10.04 -10.43
CA TYR A 190 4.63 -10.46 -11.73
C TYR A 190 5.68 -10.45 -12.84
N ALA A 191 6.51 -9.39 -12.90
CA ALA A 191 7.62 -9.32 -13.84
C ALA A 191 8.62 -10.46 -13.59
N MET A 192 8.99 -10.72 -12.32
CA MET A 192 9.88 -11.81 -11.94
C MET A 192 9.31 -13.18 -12.36
N PHE A 193 8.01 -13.40 -12.19
CA PHE A 193 7.35 -14.64 -12.60
C PHE A 193 7.34 -14.81 -14.12
N VAL A 194 7.00 -13.77 -14.88
CA VAL A 194 7.05 -13.82 -16.36
C VAL A 194 8.48 -14.08 -16.86
N LEU A 195 9.47 -13.41 -16.29
CA LEU A 195 10.88 -13.63 -16.61
C LEU A 195 11.34 -15.05 -16.26
N ALA A 196 10.87 -15.62 -15.14
CA ALA A 196 11.13 -17.00 -14.76
C ALA A 196 10.51 -17.99 -15.76
N LEU A 197 9.30 -17.74 -16.27
CA LEU A 197 8.71 -18.57 -17.33
C LEU A 197 9.52 -18.48 -18.64
N VAL A 198 9.92 -17.27 -19.04
CA VAL A 198 10.79 -17.05 -20.22
C VAL A 198 12.19 -17.63 -20.00
N HIS A 199 12.62 -17.81 -18.76
CA HIS A 199 13.85 -18.55 -18.43
C HIS A 199 13.64 -20.05 -18.59
N THR A 200 12.63 -20.62 -17.94
CA THR A 200 12.43 -22.07 -17.85
C THR A 200 12.05 -22.71 -19.18
N PHE A 201 11.07 -22.16 -19.90
CA PHE A 201 10.53 -22.85 -21.09
C PHE A 201 11.54 -22.99 -22.23
N PRO A 202 12.39 -21.99 -22.55
CA PRO A 202 13.40 -22.18 -23.59
C PRO A 202 14.43 -23.26 -23.25
N PHE A 203 14.80 -23.45 -21.98
CA PHE A 203 15.62 -24.58 -21.56
C PHE A 203 14.92 -25.92 -21.84
N ILE A 204 13.64 -26.02 -21.47
CA ILE A 204 12.83 -27.23 -21.75
C ILE A 204 12.78 -27.50 -23.25
N VAL A 205 12.46 -26.50 -24.07
CA VAL A 205 12.38 -26.64 -25.54
C VAL A 205 13.72 -27.08 -26.12
N TYR A 206 14.83 -26.46 -25.70
CA TYR A 206 16.16 -26.80 -26.19
C TYR A 206 16.54 -28.26 -25.88
N HIS A 207 16.29 -28.73 -24.66
CA HIS A 207 16.65 -30.09 -24.25
C HIS A 207 15.69 -31.17 -24.79
N ILE A 208 14.44 -30.81 -25.08
CA ILE A 208 13.53 -31.70 -25.82
C ILE A 208 14.00 -31.85 -27.26
N ASP A 209 14.35 -30.75 -27.94
CA ASP A 209 14.84 -30.78 -29.32
C ASP A 209 16.17 -31.57 -29.45
N LYS A 210 17.06 -31.40 -28.47
CA LYS A 210 18.30 -32.19 -28.39
C LYS A 210 18.07 -33.66 -28.01
N GLY A 211 16.94 -33.99 -27.39
CA GLY A 211 16.58 -35.34 -26.96
C GLY A 211 17.18 -35.79 -25.61
N ASP A 212 17.74 -34.87 -24.80
CA ASP A 212 18.43 -35.18 -23.54
C ASP A 212 17.69 -34.67 -22.28
N MET A 213 16.46 -34.15 -22.40
CA MET A 213 15.70 -33.58 -21.26
C MET A 213 15.56 -34.52 -20.05
N VAL A 214 15.31 -35.82 -20.28
CA VAL A 214 15.16 -36.80 -19.18
C VAL A 214 16.49 -37.04 -18.47
N GLU A 215 17.59 -37.02 -19.21
CA GLU A 215 18.93 -37.14 -18.63
C GLU A 215 19.22 -35.91 -17.77
N GLN A 216 19.06 -34.70 -18.32
CA GLN A 216 19.28 -33.45 -17.59
C GLN A 216 18.46 -33.38 -16.30
N TRP A 217 17.20 -33.81 -16.32
CA TRP A 217 16.35 -33.85 -15.12
C TRP A 217 16.91 -34.77 -14.01
N LYS A 218 17.55 -35.88 -14.39
CA LYS A 218 18.07 -36.88 -13.45
C LYS A 218 19.46 -36.54 -12.94
N THR A 219 20.29 -35.88 -13.75
CA THR A 219 21.70 -35.64 -13.44
C THR A 219 21.98 -34.24 -12.91
N GLU A 220 21.24 -33.24 -13.39
CA GLU A 220 21.51 -31.83 -13.07
C GLU A 220 20.51 -31.30 -12.04
N VAL A 221 21.04 -30.93 -10.86
CA VAL A 221 20.24 -30.43 -9.72
C VAL A 221 19.45 -29.16 -10.08
N THR A 222 19.99 -28.33 -10.98
CA THR A 222 19.42 -27.05 -11.37
C THR A 222 18.03 -27.17 -12.02
N TYR A 223 17.73 -28.25 -12.75
CA TYR A 223 16.44 -28.39 -13.43
C TYR A 223 15.30 -28.69 -12.46
N TRP A 224 15.46 -29.69 -11.58
CA TRP A 224 14.40 -30.06 -10.65
C TRP A 224 14.25 -28.99 -9.55
N THR A 225 15.35 -28.40 -9.07
CA THR A 225 15.28 -27.28 -8.10
C THR A 225 14.66 -26.04 -8.72
N GLY A 226 14.89 -25.78 -10.01
CA GLY A 226 14.24 -24.70 -10.75
C GLY A 226 12.72 -24.86 -10.80
N VAL A 227 12.23 -26.09 -11.06
CA VAL A 227 10.79 -26.38 -10.98
C VAL A 227 10.28 -26.29 -9.54
N ALA A 228 11.05 -26.78 -8.56
CA ALA A 228 10.71 -26.67 -7.14
C ALA A 228 10.65 -25.22 -6.63
N ALA A 229 11.36 -24.28 -7.28
CA ALA A 229 11.23 -22.84 -7.04
C ALA A 229 10.06 -22.22 -7.84
N LEU A 230 9.82 -22.66 -9.08
CA LEU A 230 8.78 -22.10 -9.94
C LEU A 230 7.37 -22.40 -9.41
N ILE A 231 7.14 -23.58 -8.82
CA ILE A 231 5.84 -23.97 -8.23
C ILE A 231 5.40 -23.00 -7.11
N PRO A 232 6.19 -22.77 -6.04
CA PRO A 232 5.83 -21.81 -5.01
C PRO A 232 5.78 -20.38 -5.55
N GLN A 233 6.61 -19.99 -6.54
CA GLN A 233 6.49 -18.68 -7.18
C GLN A 233 5.16 -18.49 -7.93
N ALA A 234 4.69 -19.53 -8.63
CA ALA A 234 3.38 -19.54 -9.28
C ALA A 234 2.26 -19.46 -8.25
N TYR A 235 2.37 -20.21 -7.15
CA TYR A 235 1.42 -20.13 -6.03
C TYR A 235 1.35 -18.72 -5.45
N LEU A 236 2.50 -18.11 -5.13
CA LEU A 236 2.60 -16.74 -4.62
C LEU A 236 1.92 -15.74 -5.55
N THR A 237 2.11 -15.90 -6.87
CA THR A 237 1.54 -15.00 -7.87
C THR A 237 0.02 -15.17 -8.00
N LEU A 238 -0.46 -16.42 -8.16
CA LEU A 238 -1.87 -16.72 -8.41
C LEU A 238 -2.74 -16.51 -7.17
N MET A 239 -2.30 -16.96 -5.99
CA MET A 239 -3.08 -16.79 -4.76
C MET A 239 -3.15 -15.34 -4.29
N SER A 240 -2.20 -14.49 -4.72
CA SER A 240 -2.21 -13.05 -4.44
C SER A 240 -3.18 -12.25 -5.30
N LEU A 241 -3.86 -12.88 -6.28
CA LEU A 241 -4.87 -12.21 -7.08
C LEU A 241 -6.01 -11.70 -6.18
N PRO A 242 -6.47 -10.44 -6.33
CA PRO A 242 -7.46 -9.84 -5.44
C PRO A 242 -8.73 -10.66 -5.25
N ALA A 243 -9.21 -11.33 -6.31
CA ALA A 243 -10.41 -12.16 -6.26
C ALA A 243 -10.28 -13.36 -5.30
N ILE A 244 -9.09 -13.97 -5.25
CA ILE A 244 -8.80 -15.13 -4.39
C ILE A 244 -8.45 -14.64 -2.98
N ARG A 245 -7.47 -13.74 -2.90
CA ARG A 245 -6.96 -13.18 -1.64
C ARG A 245 -8.06 -12.59 -0.77
N ASN A 246 -8.96 -11.78 -1.34
CA ASN A 246 -9.99 -11.09 -0.56
C ASN A 246 -11.07 -12.07 -0.05
N ARG A 247 -11.24 -13.23 -0.72
CA ARG A 247 -12.20 -14.26 -0.30
C ARG A 247 -11.65 -15.16 0.81
N PHE A 248 -10.35 -15.45 0.77
CA PHE A 248 -9.68 -16.38 1.68
C PHE A 248 -8.48 -15.74 2.40
N TYR A 249 -8.64 -14.52 2.92
CA TYR A 249 -7.53 -13.68 3.39
C TYR A 249 -6.63 -14.34 4.46
N GLU A 250 -7.22 -14.93 5.49
CA GLU A 250 -6.45 -15.56 6.58
C GLU A 250 -5.64 -16.76 6.07
N PHE A 251 -6.26 -17.61 5.25
CA PHE A 251 -5.60 -18.76 4.63
C PHE A 251 -4.47 -18.31 3.70
N PHE A 252 -4.77 -17.36 2.81
CA PHE A 252 -3.80 -16.73 1.92
C PHE A 252 -2.59 -16.20 2.69
N LYS A 253 -2.80 -15.43 3.76
CA LYS A 253 -1.71 -14.80 4.51
C LYS A 253 -0.78 -15.86 5.11
N ALA A 254 -1.34 -16.92 5.68
CA ALA A 254 -0.56 -18.00 6.28
C ALA A 254 0.26 -18.76 5.23
N THR A 255 -0.37 -19.20 4.14
CA THR A 255 0.30 -19.98 3.10
C THR A 255 1.27 -19.15 2.26
N HIS A 256 1.05 -17.84 2.13
CA HIS A 256 1.95 -16.93 1.43
C HIS A 256 3.34 -16.91 2.07
N PHE A 257 3.44 -16.82 3.40
CA PHE A 257 4.74 -16.85 4.08
C PHE A 257 5.45 -18.20 3.93
N LEU A 258 4.70 -19.31 3.99
CA LEU A 258 5.25 -20.64 3.75
C LEU A 258 5.77 -20.79 2.32
N ALA A 259 4.97 -20.40 1.33
CA ALA A 259 5.37 -20.45 -0.08
C ALA A 259 6.55 -19.52 -0.38
N ALA A 260 6.63 -18.34 0.26
CA ALA A 260 7.76 -17.43 0.14
C ALA A 260 9.04 -18.06 0.71
N LEU A 261 8.97 -18.72 1.86
CA LEU A 261 10.10 -19.44 2.43
C LEU A 261 10.60 -20.55 1.48
N LEU A 262 9.68 -21.39 0.99
CA LEU A 262 10.00 -22.47 0.05
C LEU A 262 10.61 -21.92 -1.24
N PHE A 263 10.03 -20.84 -1.78
CA PHE A 263 10.55 -20.16 -2.97
C PHE A 263 11.99 -19.69 -2.75
N ILE A 264 12.29 -18.96 -1.67
CA ILE A 264 13.65 -18.47 -1.39
C ILE A 264 14.65 -19.62 -1.26
N ILE A 265 14.29 -20.69 -0.53
CA ILE A 265 15.16 -21.84 -0.31
C ILE A 265 15.48 -22.54 -1.64
N PHE A 266 14.46 -22.94 -2.40
CA PHE A 266 14.69 -23.64 -3.68
C PHE A 266 15.31 -22.72 -4.73
N PHE A 267 15.00 -21.42 -4.71
CA PHE A 267 15.61 -20.47 -5.64
C PHE A 267 17.10 -20.25 -5.35
N PHE A 268 17.50 -20.24 -4.06
CA PHE A 268 18.90 -20.20 -3.66
C PHE A 268 19.65 -21.44 -4.17
N PHE A 269 19.10 -22.63 -3.94
CA PHE A 269 19.69 -23.88 -4.45
C PHE A 269 19.71 -23.97 -5.99
N HIS A 270 18.68 -23.44 -6.66
CA HIS A 270 18.62 -23.40 -8.11
C HIS A 270 19.70 -22.48 -8.72
N CYS A 271 19.90 -21.30 -8.13
CA CYS A 271 20.93 -20.37 -8.60
C CYS A 271 22.34 -20.88 -8.31
N ASP A 272 22.51 -21.62 -7.21
CA ASP A 272 23.79 -22.18 -6.75
C ASP A 272 24.90 -21.10 -6.66
N PHE A 273 26.16 -21.52 -6.47
CA PHE A 273 27.35 -20.68 -6.55
C PHE A 273 27.67 -20.33 -8.02
N ARG A 274 26.80 -19.56 -8.68
CA ARG A 274 26.92 -19.17 -10.09
C ARG A 274 27.18 -17.67 -10.25
N LEU A 275 28.34 -17.33 -10.81
CA LEU A 275 28.82 -15.95 -11.00
C LEU A 275 28.59 -15.12 -9.73
N THR A 276 27.79 -14.05 -9.79
CA THR A 276 27.47 -13.16 -8.66
C THR A 276 26.12 -13.46 -8.00
N SER A 277 25.52 -14.64 -8.23
CA SER A 277 24.17 -14.96 -7.75
C SER A 277 23.98 -14.69 -6.25
N TRP A 278 24.98 -15.04 -5.43
CA TRP A 278 24.95 -14.87 -3.97
C TRP A 278 24.85 -13.42 -3.53
N ASP A 279 25.39 -12.46 -4.29
CA ASP A 279 25.30 -11.04 -3.95
C ASP A 279 23.84 -10.57 -3.86
N TYR A 280 22.97 -11.08 -4.75
CA TYR A 280 21.55 -10.74 -4.77
C TYR A 280 20.81 -11.34 -3.56
N PHE A 281 21.16 -12.55 -3.13
CA PHE A 281 20.59 -13.16 -1.93
C PHE A 281 21.08 -12.47 -0.65
N ILE A 282 22.37 -12.12 -0.59
CA ILE A 282 22.96 -11.36 0.52
C ILE A 282 22.29 -9.99 0.61
N ALA A 283 22.15 -9.26 -0.50
CA ALA A 283 21.45 -7.97 -0.53
C ALA A 283 19.98 -8.11 -0.11
N THR A 284 19.28 -9.14 -0.59
CA THR A 284 17.89 -9.44 -0.21
C THR A 284 17.78 -9.66 1.30
N GLY A 285 18.63 -10.53 1.85
CA GLY A 285 18.67 -10.83 3.28
C GLY A 285 19.01 -9.60 4.11
N ALA A 286 20.03 -8.85 3.73
CA ALA A 286 20.47 -7.65 4.44
C ALA A 286 19.35 -6.59 4.52
N ILE A 287 18.71 -6.27 3.39
CA ILE A 287 17.66 -5.23 3.35
C ILE A 287 16.42 -5.67 4.13
N TYR A 288 15.97 -6.91 3.94
CA TYR A 288 14.75 -7.40 4.57
C TYR A 288 14.94 -7.62 6.07
N LEU A 289 16.05 -8.24 6.49
CA LEU A 289 16.34 -8.46 7.91
C LEU A 289 16.56 -7.15 8.65
N PHE A 290 17.24 -6.16 8.04
CA PHE A 290 17.39 -4.84 8.65
C PHE A 290 16.03 -4.16 8.89
N SER A 291 15.15 -4.21 7.89
CA SER A 291 13.78 -3.71 7.98
C SER A 291 13.00 -4.42 9.11
N LEU A 292 13.11 -5.74 9.18
CA LEU A 292 12.49 -6.56 10.22
C LEU A 292 13.04 -6.22 11.62
N CYS A 293 14.36 -6.08 11.76
CA CYS A 293 15.01 -5.70 13.01
C CYS A 293 14.49 -4.34 13.51
N ILE A 294 14.43 -3.32 12.65
CA ILE A 294 13.88 -2.00 13.02
C ILE A 294 12.44 -2.12 13.52
N ALA A 295 11.58 -2.86 12.80
CA ALA A 295 10.18 -3.03 13.18
C ALA A 295 10.05 -3.72 14.55
N ASN A 296 10.82 -4.79 14.78
CA ASN A 296 10.78 -5.54 16.04
C ASN A 296 11.40 -4.74 17.21
N ILE A 297 12.48 -3.99 16.98
CA ILE A 297 13.09 -3.12 17.98
C ILE A 297 12.08 -2.07 18.44
N ARG A 298 11.44 -1.37 17.50
CA ARG A 298 10.40 -0.38 17.81
C ARG A 298 9.24 -1.00 18.60
N THR A 299 8.76 -2.16 18.15
CA THR A 299 7.59 -2.80 18.77
C THR A 299 7.88 -3.31 20.19
N TYR A 300 8.97 -4.05 20.39
CA TYR A 300 9.21 -4.74 21.65
C TYR A 300 10.00 -3.92 22.66
N PHE A 301 10.95 -3.10 22.21
CA PHE A 301 11.86 -2.38 23.11
C PHE A 301 11.49 -0.91 23.28
N MET A 302 10.93 -0.25 22.24
CA MET A 302 10.57 1.17 22.34
C MET A 302 9.13 1.38 22.83
N HIS A 303 8.14 0.72 22.23
CA HIS A 303 6.73 0.87 22.64
C HIS A 303 6.37 -0.09 23.78
N GLY A 304 6.86 -1.33 23.71
CA GLY A 304 6.62 -2.33 24.74
C GLY A 304 5.19 -2.84 24.74
N ARG A 305 4.71 -3.28 25.90
CA ARG A 305 3.38 -3.88 26.09
C ARG A 305 2.37 -2.81 26.45
N HIS A 306 1.19 -2.89 25.85
CA HIS A 306 0.06 -2.00 26.16
C HIS A 306 -1.17 -2.79 26.59
N THR A 307 -2.11 -2.10 27.22
CA THR A 307 -3.43 -2.64 27.58
C THR A 307 -4.50 -1.94 26.75
N ALA A 308 -5.20 -2.71 25.94
CA ALA A 308 -6.34 -2.25 25.15
C ALA A 308 -7.64 -2.45 25.95
N ILE A 309 -8.48 -1.42 25.98
CA ILE A 309 -9.82 -1.45 26.56
C ILE A 309 -10.84 -1.53 25.42
N ILE A 310 -11.71 -2.53 25.48
CA ILE A 310 -12.62 -2.88 24.39
C ILE A 310 -14.06 -2.60 24.82
N GLU A 311 -14.76 -1.81 24.03
CA GLU A 311 -16.12 -1.34 24.31
C GLU A 311 -17.00 -1.44 23.07
N GLN A 312 -18.27 -1.82 23.22
CA GLN A 312 -19.22 -1.79 22.13
C GLN A 312 -20.03 -0.49 22.15
N LEU A 313 -20.16 0.14 20.98
CA LEU A 313 -20.96 1.34 20.79
C LEU A 313 -22.37 1.01 20.29
N PRO A 314 -23.39 1.85 20.59
CA PRO A 314 -24.76 1.67 20.12
C PRO A 314 -24.92 1.60 18.59
N CYS A 315 -23.98 2.18 17.85
CA CYS A 315 -23.95 2.13 16.38
C CYS A 315 -23.44 0.79 15.81
N GLY A 316 -23.10 -0.18 16.66
CA GLY A 316 -22.58 -1.49 16.28
C GLY A 316 -21.07 -1.52 15.98
N LEU A 317 -20.36 -0.43 16.28
CA LEU A 317 -18.89 -0.37 16.23
C LEU A 317 -18.28 -0.83 17.55
N VAL A 318 -17.08 -1.39 17.49
CA VAL A 318 -16.24 -1.68 18.65
C VAL A 318 -15.22 -0.56 18.78
N ARG A 319 -15.26 0.16 19.90
CA ARG A 319 -14.26 1.16 20.27
C ARG A 319 -13.15 0.47 21.03
N VAL A 320 -11.92 0.59 20.53
CA VAL A 320 -10.72 0.11 21.23
C VAL A 320 -9.89 1.32 21.65
N ARG A 321 -9.63 1.45 22.95
CA ARG A 321 -8.81 2.52 23.55
C ARG A 321 -7.51 1.96 24.09
N ILE A 322 -6.39 2.60 23.77
CA ILE A 322 -5.06 2.14 24.19
C ILE A 322 -4.23 3.34 24.68
N PRO A 323 -4.12 3.54 26.01
CA PRO A 323 -3.14 4.45 26.58
C PRO A 323 -1.73 4.03 26.18
N THR A 324 -0.93 4.97 25.70
CA THR A 324 0.40 4.67 25.16
C THR A 324 1.38 5.82 25.38
N ILE A 325 2.67 5.51 25.22
CA ILE A 325 3.78 6.48 25.15
C ILE A 325 4.12 6.86 23.70
N MET A 326 3.49 6.20 22.73
CA MET A 326 3.73 6.45 21.31
C MET A 326 3.27 7.85 20.91
N THR A 327 3.99 8.45 19.97
CA THR A 327 3.59 9.69 19.30
C THR A 327 3.09 9.37 17.89
N TRP A 328 2.05 10.05 17.44
CA TRP A 328 1.48 9.83 16.10
C TRP A 328 0.86 11.11 15.52
N ARG A 329 0.57 11.07 14.23
CA ARG A 329 -0.06 12.14 13.46
C ARG A 329 -1.41 11.71 12.87
N PRO A 330 -2.27 12.67 12.51
CA PRO A 330 -3.50 12.38 11.78
C PRO A 330 -3.29 11.52 10.52
N GLY A 331 -4.18 10.54 10.37
CA GLY A 331 -4.17 9.59 9.25
C GLY A 331 -3.15 8.45 9.37
N GLN A 332 -2.35 8.38 10.44
CA GLN A 332 -1.46 7.24 10.65
C GLN A 332 -2.22 6.01 11.12
N HIS A 333 -1.65 4.84 10.86
CA HIS A 333 -2.15 3.56 11.33
C HIS A 333 -1.06 2.77 12.04
N VAL A 334 -1.48 1.79 12.84
CA VAL A 334 -0.59 0.83 13.51
C VAL A 334 -1.08 -0.58 13.27
N PHE A 335 -0.15 -1.54 13.34
CA PHE A 335 -0.47 -2.94 13.37
C PHE A 335 -0.58 -3.39 14.82
N VAL A 336 -1.78 -3.85 15.20
CA VAL A 336 -2.08 -4.31 16.55
C VAL A 336 -2.03 -5.83 16.58
N ARG A 337 -1.33 -6.38 17.57
CA ARG A 337 -1.35 -7.81 17.90
C ARG A 337 -1.98 -7.98 19.26
N PHE A 338 -3.14 -8.64 19.30
CA PHE A 338 -3.82 -8.97 20.55
C PHE A 338 -3.26 -10.28 21.12
N LEU A 339 -2.85 -10.29 22.38
CA LEU A 339 -2.13 -11.43 22.98
C LEU A 339 -3.03 -12.42 23.72
N SER A 340 -4.34 -12.18 23.79
CA SER A 340 -5.25 -13.08 24.49
C SER A 340 -5.29 -14.46 23.81
N LEU A 341 -5.01 -15.51 24.59
CA LEU A 341 -5.08 -16.91 24.12
C LEU A 341 -6.51 -17.31 23.70
N GLN A 342 -7.53 -16.62 24.20
CA GLN A 342 -8.93 -16.81 23.78
C GLN A 342 -9.14 -16.50 22.29
N ARG A 343 -8.18 -15.82 21.65
CA ARG A 343 -8.21 -15.48 20.23
C ARG A 343 -7.60 -16.56 19.33
N GLY A 344 -7.14 -17.68 19.89
CA GLY A 344 -6.56 -18.80 19.14
C GLY A 344 -5.38 -18.36 18.25
N ILE A 345 -5.40 -18.75 16.97
CA ILE A 345 -4.34 -18.43 15.99
C ILE A 345 -4.16 -16.91 15.82
N HIS A 346 -5.21 -16.11 16.07
CA HIS A 346 -5.13 -14.66 15.91
C HIS A 346 -4.22 -13.98 16.94
N CYS A 347 -3.78 -14.66 18.00
CA CYS A 347 -2.78 -14.11 18.91
C CYS A 347 -1.36 -14.06 18.31
N PHE A 348 -1.15 -14.71 17.16
CA PHE A 348 0.10 -14.66 16.39
C PHE A 348 0.03 -13.71 15.19
N SER A 349 -1.14 -13.18 14.86
CA SER A 349 -1.32 -12.28 13.72
C SER A 349 -1.37 -10.80 14.13
N THR A 350 -0.79 -9.95 13.28
CA THR A 350 -0.89 -8.50 13.37
C THR A 350 -1.96 -7.98 12.40
N HIS A 351 -2.73 -6.99 12.83
CA HIS A 351 -3.85 -6.41 12.07
C HIS A 351 -3.74 -4.88 12.02
N PRO A 352 -3.85 -4.25 10.82
CA PRO A 352 -3.75 -2.81 10.69
C PRO A 352 -5.03 -2.12 11.15
N PHE A 353 -4.90 -1.03 11.90
CA PHE A 353 -6.00 -0.12 12.25
C PHE A 353 -5.54 1.34 12.16
N THR A 354 -6.35 2.16 11.50
CA THR A 354 -6.13 3.61 11.38
C THR A 354 -6.46 4.30 12.70
N ILE A 355 -5.55 5.12 13.20
CA ILE A 355 -5.71 5.84 14.47
C ILE A 355 -6.77 6.94 14.28
N CYS A 356 -7.82 6.90 15.10
CA CYS A 356 -8.96 7.80 15.05
C CYS A 356 -8.95 8.86 16.17
N SER A 357 -7.81 9.02 16.86
CA SER A 357 -7.58 10.05 17.87
C SER A 357 -6.38 10.91 17.52
N LEU A 358 -6.36 12.14 18.01
CA LEU A 358 -5.22 13.05 17.88
C LEU A 358 -4.26 12.87 19.05
N HIS A 359 -2.95 12.88 18.79
CA HIS A 359 -1.95 12.87 19.84
C HIS A 359 -2.01 14.20 20.62
N HIS A 360 -1.98 14.11 21.94
CA HIS A 360 -1.86 15.25 22.84
C HIS A 360 -0.62 15.11 23.72
N ASP A 361 -0.11 16.26 24.15
CA ASP A 361 1.06 16.32 25.02
C ASP A 361 0.66 15.90 26.46
N PRO A 362 1.21 14.80 27.00
CA PRO A 362 0.84 14.30 28.32
C PRO A 362 1.18 15.29 29.44
N GLU A 363 2.19 16.14 29.27
CA GLU A 363 2.57 17.14 30.27
C GLU A 363 1.51 18.24 30.38
N LYS A 364 0.87 18.59 29.27
CA LYS A 364 -0.17 19.63 29.21
C LYS A 364 -1.53 19.13 29.71
N THR A 365 -1.87 17.88 29.43
CA THR A 365 -3.19 17.31 29.76
C THR A 365 -3.20 16.54 31.07
N GLY A 366 -2.03 16.21 31.64
CA GLY A 366 -1.90 15.36 32.83
C GLY A 366 -2.38 13.93 32.62
N LYS A 367 -2.57 13.50 31.36
CA LYS A 367 -3.08 12.17 30.99
C LYS A 367 -2.26 11.59 29.86
N ALA A 368 -1.96 10.29 29.94
CA ALA A 368 -1.30 9.57 28.86
C ALA A 368 -2.10 9.72 27.55
N PRO A 369 -1.43 9.89 26.40
CA PRO A 369 -2.12 9.93 25.11
C PRO A 369 -2.78 8.58 24.82
N GLU A 370 -4.00 8.62 24.31
CA GLU A 370 -4.81 7.44 24.02
C GLU A 370 -5.01 7.26 22.52
N ILE A 371 -4.60 6.10 21.99
CA ILE A 371 -4.94 5.67 20.64
C ILE A 371 -6.37 5.11 20.67
N ILE A 372 -7.21 5.59 19.75
CA ILE A 372 -8.60 5.14 19.61
C ILE A 372 -8.81 4.51 18.22
N PHE A 373 -9.44 3.33 18.19
CA PHE A 373 -9.91 2.70 16.97
C PHE A 373 -11.42 2.51 17.00
N TYR A 374 -12.07 2.74 15.86
CA TYR A 374 -13.46 2.40 15.63
C TYR A 374 -13.55 1.24 14.63
N ILE A 375 -13.78 0.03 15.14
CA ILE A 375 -13.70 -1.21 14.38
C ILE A 375 -15.11 -1.72 14.10
N LYS A 376 -15.44 -1.97 12.84
CA LYS A 376 -16.69 -2.66 12.49
C LYS A 376 -16.49 -4.18 12.56
N PRO A 377 -17.26 -4.92 13.37
CA PRO A 377 -17.22 -6.37 13.37
C PRO A 377 -17.55 -6.95 11.98
N ARG A 378 -16.69 -7.87 11.51
CA ARG A 378 -16.86 -8.59 10.23
C ARG A 378 -16.69 -10.10 10.41
N ARG A 379 -15.52 -10.64 10.07
CA ARG A 379 -15.12 -12.04 10.24
C ARG A 379 -13.74 -12.09 10.91
N GLY A 380 -13.35 -13.28 11.39
CA GLY A 380 -12.06 -13.48 12.05
C GLY A 380 -11.91 -12.61 13.30
N LEU A 381 -10.75 -11.97 13.46
CA LEU A 381 -10.43 -11.13 14.63
C LEU A 381 -11.50 -10.09 14.97
N THR A 382 -12.03 -9.38 13.97
CA THR A 382 -12.99 -8.28 14.22
C THR A 382 -14.34 -8.77 14.72
N ALA A 383 -14.77 -9.97 14.32
CA ALA A 383 -15.97 -10.61 14.86
C ALA A 383 -15.73 -11.07 16.31
N SER A 384 -14.57 -11.68 16.56
CA SER A 384 -14.15 -12.07 17.91
C SER A 384 -14.11 -10.86 18.85
N LEU A 385 -13.55 -9.72 18.41
CA LEU A 385 -13.58 -8.46 19.16
C LEU A 385 -15.00 -7.99 19.49
N GLY A 386 -15.92 -8.07 18.52
CA GLY A 386 -17.33 -7.73 18.72
C GLY A 386 -18.01 -8.62 19.76
N ASN A 387 -17.78 -9.93 19.70
CA ASN A 387 -18.34 -10.89 20.65
C ASN A 387 -17.76 -10.66 22.06
N THR A 388 -16.46 -10.44 22.20
CA THR A 388 -15.84 -10.11 23.49
C THR A 388 -16.40 -8.82 24.08
N ALA A 389 -16.62 -7.79 23.26
CA ALA A 389 -17.22 -6.53 23.71
C ALA A 389 -18.67 -6.70 24.18
N LEU A 390 -19.44 -7.60 23.55
CA LEU A 390 -20.81 -7.97 23.94
C LEU A 390 -20.85 -8.76 25.25
N GLU A 391 -19.98 -9.76 25.39
CA GLU A 391 -19.94 -10.65 26.57
C GLU A 391 -19.35 -9.96 27.80
N LYS A 392 -18.30 -9.15 27.60
CA LYS A 392 -17.54 -8.47 28.66
C LYS A 392 -17.30 -7.02 28.28
N PRO A 393 -18.28 -6.13 28.55
CA PRO A 393 -18.12 -4.70 28.33
C PRO A 393 -16.91 -4.14 29.08
N ASN A 394 -16.12 -3.27 28.43
CA ASN A 394 -14.91 -2.67 28.99
C ASN A 394 -13.84 -3.69 29.41
N SER A 395 -13.80 -4.85 28.74
CA SER A 395 -12.74 -5.83 28.94
C SER A 395 -11.37 -5.26 28.54
N SER A 396 -10.34 -5.69 29.26
CA SER A 396 -8.95 -5.32 28.99
C SER A 396 -8.17 -6.48 28.40
N GLU A 397 -7.32 -6.18 27.43
CA GLU A 397 -6.45 -7.17 26.80
C GLU A 397 -5.06 -6.62 26.53
N THR A 398 -4.04 -7.46 26.70
CA THR A 398 -2.67 -7.06 26.35
C THR A 398 -2.47 -7.05 24.84
N VAL A 399 -1.84 -5.99 24.34
CA VAL A 399 -1.52 -5.81 22.92
C VAL A 399 -0.09 -5.34 22.71
N PHE A 400 0.45 -5.66 21.53
CA PHE A 400 1.64 -5.00 20.97
C PHE A 400 1.25 -4.07 19.82
N LEU A 401 1.98 -2.96 19.72
CA LEU A 401 1.77 -1.92 18.70
C LEU A 401 3.02 -1.79 17.82
N GLU A 402 2.88 -2.12 16.54
CA GLU A 402 3.90 -1.92 15.52
C GLU A 402 3.52 -0.72 14.63
N GLY A 403 4.32 0.35 14.66
CA GLY A 403 4.07 1.59 13.92
C GLY A 403 4.49 2.83 14.72
N PRO A 404 3.89 4.02 14.51
CA PRO A 404 2.91 4.31 13.46
C PRO A 404 3.53 4.29 12.06
N TYR A 405 2.68 4.08 11.06
CA TYR A 405 3.00 4.09 9.64
C TYR A 405 2.03 4.99 8.86
N GLY A 406 2.45 5.42 7.67
CA GLY A 406 1.62 6.22 6.77
C GLY A 406 1.27 7.61 7.29
N GLY A 407 0.05 8.04 6.97
CA GLY A 407 -0.57 9.29 7.41
C GLY A 407 -0.24 10.53 6.61
N ILE A 408 -0.74 11.66 7.10
CA ILE A 408 -0.55 12.96 6.47
C ILE A 408 0.93 13.36 6.64
N SER A 409 1.52 13.89 5.56
CA SER A 409 2.93 14.30 5.57
C SER A 409 3.17 15.38 6.61
N GLU A 410 4.27 15.28 7.34
CA GLU A 410 4.71 16.30 8.31
C GLU A 410 4.80 17.70 7.72
N SER A 411 5.16 17.77 6.43
CA SER A 411 5.24 19.03 5.69
C SER A 411 3.88 19.68 5.42
N THR A 412 2.79 18.96 5.64
CA THR A 412 1.42 19.44 5.41
C THR A 412 0.86 20.00 6.71
N ASN A 413 1.10 21.29 6.93
CA ASN A 413 0.42 22.03 7.99
C ASN A 413 -1.03 22.34 7.54
N LEU A 414 -2.03 21.94 8.33
CA LEU A 414 -3.44 22.21 8.01
C LEU A 414 -3.77 23.71 8.08
N ALA A 415 -3.07 24.49 8.91
CA ALA A 415 -3.29 25.91 9.08
C ALA A 415 -3.01 26.74 7.80
N ARG A 416 -2.33 26.17 6.80
CA ARG A 416 -2.03 26.87 5.53
C ARG A 416 -3.17 26.83 4.51
N PHE A 417 -4.21 26.04 4.77
CA PHE A 417 -5.31 25.87 3.83
C PHE A 417 -6.47 26.78 4.21
N ASP A 418 -7.03 27.47 3.21
CA ASP A 418 -8.20 28.33 3.39
C ASP A 418 -9.47 27.48 3.56
N THR A 419 -9.48 26.27 3.00
CA THR A 419 -10.61 25.35 3.06
C THR A 419 -10.15 23.92 3.29
N VAL A 420 -10.78 23.25 4.26
CA VAL A 420 -10.56 21.84 4.59
C VAL A 420 -11.85 21.06 4.35
N ILE A 421 -11.80 20.10 3.44
CA ILE A 421 -12.94 19.26 3.04
C ILE A 421 -12.70 17.82 3.51
N LEU A 422 -13.57 17.32 4.39
CA LEU A 422 -13.55 15.95 4.88
C LEU A 422 -14.69 15.18 4.20
N ILE A 423 -14.37 14.17 3.38
CA ILE A 423 -15.37 13.32 2.69
C ILE A 423 -15.18 11.89 3.13
N THR A 424 -16.01 11.41 4.06
CA THR A 424 -15.85 10.09 4.67
C THR A 424 -17.10 9.23 4.57
N GLY A 425 -16.91 7.91 4.64
CA GLY A 425 -18.00 6.95 4.53
C GLY A 425 -17.88 5.75 5.48
N GLY A 426 -18.99 5.37 6.12
CA GLY A 426 -19.04 4.23 7.04
C GLY A 426 -18.09 4.40 8.23
N THR A 427 -17.28 3.38 8.55
CA THR A 427 -16.22 3.48 9.59
C THR A 427 -15.12 4.48 9.26
N GLY A 428 -15.01 4.92 8.00
CA GLY A 428 -14.08 5.98 7.60
C GLY A 428 -14.35 7.33 8.28
N GLY A 429 -15.51 7.51 8.93
CA GLY A 429 -15.77 8.66 9.81
C GLY A 429 -14.71 8.81 10.90
N GLY A 430 -14.25 7.70 11.51
CA GLY A 430 -13.22 7.74 12.54
C GLY A 430 -11.90 8.39 12.07
N PHE A 431 -11.51 8.17 10.82
CA PHE A 431 -10.32 8.77 10.21
C PHE A 431 -10.40 10.30 10.14
N SER A 432 -11.60 10.87 9.93
CA SER A 432 -11.76 12.33 9.86
C SER A 432 -11.68 13.04 11.21
N LEU A 433 -11.96 12.37 12.32
CA LEU A 433 -11.96 12.97 13.66
C LEU A 433 -10.62 13.62 14.04
N PRO A 434 -9.46 12.94 13.96
CA PRO A 434 -8.18 13.57 14.30
C PRO A 434 -7.77 14.69 13.33
N ILE A 435 -8.25 14.65 12.09
CA ILE A 435 -7.99 15.68 11.08
C ILE A 435 -8.81 16.93 11.39
N LEU A 436 -10.08 16.74 11.78
CA LEU A 436 -10.94 17.82 12.26
C LEU A 436 -10.34 18.47 13.50
N GLU A 437 -9.95 17.69 14.51
CA GLU A 437 -9.34 18.22 15.73
C GLU A 437 -8.07 19.03 15.44
N GLU A 438 -7.23 18.57 14.51
CA GLU A 438 -6.03 19.30 14.11
C GLU A 438 -6.38 20.61 13.37
N ALA A 439 -7.43 20.62 12.54
CA ALA A 439 -7.94 21.85 11.91
C ALA A 439 -8.50 22.84 12.96
N LEU A 440 -9.22 22.33 13.97
CA LEU A 440 -9.79 23.12 15.06
C LEU A 440 -8.75 23.82 15.92
N LYS A 441 -7.56 23.22 16.13
CA LYS A 441 -6.45 23.89 16.83
C LYS A 441 -6.05 25.22 16.17
N SER A 442 -6.24 25.36 14.86
CA SER A 442 -5.93 26.60 14.13
C SER A 442 -6.83 27.76 14.55
N TYR A 443 -8.05 27.47 15.02
CA TYR A 443 -8.98 28.50 15.54
C TYR A 443 -8.52 29.12 16.86
N HIS A 444 -7.74 28.39 17.67
CA HIS A 444 -7.30 28.85 18.99
C HIS A 444 -5.95 29.56 18.97
N HIS A 445 -5.07 29.19 18.05
CA HIS A 445 -3.66 29.57 18.14
C HIS A 445 -3.29 30.86 17.39
N GLN A 446 -4.15 31.46 16.56
CA GLN A 446 -3.76 32.61 15.73
C GLN A 446 -4.90 33.64 15.53
N PRO A 447 -4.98 34.70 16.34
CA PRO A 447 -5.95 35.78 16.14
C PRO A 447 -5.71 36.63 14.87
N THR A 448 -4.56 36.48 14.22
CA THR A 448 -4.15 37.29 13.05
C THR A 448 -4.26 36.56 11.70
N GLN A 449 -4.55 35.25 11.68
CA GLN A 449 -4.77 34.50 10.44
C GLN A 449 -6.26 34.23 10.23
N PRO A 450 -6.76 34.29 8.98
CA PRO A 450 -8.14 33.91 8.69
C PRO A 450 -8.36 32.44 9.05
N THR A 451 -9.48 32.16 9.72
CA THR A 451 -9.83 30.80 10.12
C THR A 451 -10.18 29.96 8.89
N PRO A 452 -9.73 28.70 8.81
CA PRO A 452 -10.01 27.84 7.67
C PRO A 452 -11.49 27.47 7.65
N THR A 453 -12.12 27.53 6.47
CA THR A 453 -13.49 27.02 6.29
C THR A 453 -13.45 25.49 6.33
N ILE A 454 -14.16 24.88 7.28
CA ILE A 454 -14.21 23.41 7.42
C ILE A 454 -15.54 22.90 6.90
N GLN A 455 -15.48 21.95 5.96
CA GLN A 455 -16.65 21.29 5.38
C GLN A 455 -16.55 19.79 5.60
N VAL A 456 -17.57 19.20 6.23
CA VAL A 456 -17.62 17.79 6.59
C VAL A 456 -18.78 17.13 5.87
N TYR A 457 -18.47 16.15 5.03
CA TYR A 457 -19.42 15.34 4.28
C TYR A 457 -19.28 13.89 4.70
N PHE A 458 -20.28 13.36 5.40
CA PHE A 458 -20.30 11.99 5.88
C PHE A 458 -21.41 11.18 5.22
N ALA A 459 -21.08 10.01 4.66
CA ALA A 459 -22.06 9.11 4.06
C ALA A 459 -22.13 7.76 4.79
N THR A 460 -23.34 7.36 5.18
CA THR A 460 -23.58 6.09 5.87
C THR A 460 -24.82 5.40 5.31
N ARG A 461 -25.03 4.14 5.70
CA ARG A 461 -26.25 3.38 5.42
C ARG A 461 -27.23 3.37 6.60
N THR A 462 -26.77 3.64 7.81
CA THR A 462 -27.58 3.49 9.03
C THR A 462 -27.69 4.81 9.78
N HIS A 463 -28.87 5.06 10.34
CA HIS A 463 -29.15 6.25 11.15
C HIS A 463 -28.33 6.25 12.45
N THR A 464 -28.12 5.09 13.08
CA THR A 464 -27.33 4.97 14.31
C THR A 464 -25.87 5.38 14.12
N LEU A 465 -25.29 5.12 12.94
CA LEU A 465 -23.92 5.54 12.64
C LEU A 465 -23.85 7.02 12.25
N ALA A 466 -24.90 7.55 11.62
CA ALA A 466 -25.04 8.99 11.37
C ALA A 466 -25.06 9.76 12.70
N GLU A 467 -25.87 9.30 13.65
CA GLU A 467 -26.00 9.94 14.96
C GLU A 467 -24.69 9.85 15.75
N TRP A 468 -24.05 8.67 15.79
CA TRP A 468 -22.73 8.51 16.42
C TRP A 468 -21.73 9.54 15.86
N TYR A 469 -21.65 9.67 14.53
CA TYR A 469 -20.70 10.59 13.92
C TYR A 469 -21.03 12.05 14.26
N ARG A 470 -22.31 12.44 14.21
CA ARG A 470 -22.77 13.77 14.61
C ARG A 470 -22.37 14.11 16.04
N GLU A 471 -22.59 13.18 16.98
CA GLU A 471 -22.25 13.38 18.39
C GLU A 471 -20.73 13.46 18.62
N GLU A 472 -19.92 12.69 17.89
CA GLU A 472 -18.45 12.83 17.93
C GLU A 472 -18.01 14.22 17.42
N ILE A 473 -18.59 14.71 16.32
CA ILE A 473 -18.26 16.05 15.78
C ILE A 473 -18.61 17.13 16.80
N LYS A 474 -19.83 17.10 17.37
CA LYS A 474 -20.26 18.05 18.41
C LYS A 474 -19.38 17.99 19.65
N SER A 475 -19.01 16.79 20.09
CA SER A 475 -18.10 16.61 21.23
C SER A 475 -16.75 17.26 20.97
N LYS A 476 -16.20 17.14 19.76
CA LYS A 476 -14.95 17.83 19.38
C LYS A 476 -15.13 19.34 19.30
N LEU A 477 -16.21 19.84 18.71
CA LEU A 477 -16.49 21.29 18.67
C LEU A 477 -16.58 21.90 20.07
N ALA A 478 -17.33 21.26 20.96
CA ALA A 478 -17.48 21.66 22.36
C ALA A 478 -16.15 21.64 23.12
N ALA A 479 -15.31 20.61 22.91
CA ALA A 479 -13.99 20.51 23.53
C ALA A 479 -13.05 21.66 23.14
N TYR A 480 -13.24 22.24 21.96
CA TYR A 480 -12.53 23.43 21.49
C TYR A 480 -13.39 24.70 21.58
N GLY A 481 -14.54 24.72 22.26
CA GLY A 481 -15.35 25.95 22.41
C GLY A 481 -15.77 26.63 21.10
N ILE A 482 -15.90 25.88 20.00
CA ILE A 482 -16.29 26.40 18.69
C ILE A 482 -17.81 26.19 18.49
N PRO A 483 -18.59 27.24 18.15
CA PRO A 483 -20.01 27.10 17.82
C PRO A 483 -20.23 26.22 16.60
N ASP A 484 -21.35 25.48 16.59
CA ASP A 484 -21.73 24.56 15.50
C ASP A 484 -21.81 25.26 14.13
N ASP A 485 -22.19 26.54 14.10
CA ASP A 485 -22.34 27.33 12.87
C ASP A 485 -21.02 27.61 12.12
N ASN A 486 -19.87 27.42 12.78
CA ASN A 486 -18.56 27.67 12.15
C ASN A 486 -18.10 26.52 11.24
N ILE A 487 -18.78 25.37 11.26
CA ILE A 487 -18.45 24.21 10.43
C ILE A 487 -19.68 23.78 9.62
N SER A 488 -19.48 23.51 8.33
CA SER A 488 -20.54 22.94 7.49
C SER A 488 -20.58 21.43 7.63
N LEU A 489 -21.50 20.89 8.43
CA LEU A 489 -21.74 19.44 8.55
C LEU A 489 -22.89 18.99 7.63
N SER A 490 -22.62 18.02 6.76
CA SER A 490 -23.61 17.40 5.87
C SER A 490 -23.55 15.87 5.96
N ILE A 491 -24.66 15.27 6.38
CA ILE A 491 -24.76 13.81 6.60
C ILE A 491 -25.71 13.22 5.56
N TYR A 492 -25.25 12.17 4.86
CA TYR A 492 -26.00 11.47 3.81
C TYR A 492 -26.31 10.04 4.24
N ILE A 493 -27.59 9.74 4.45
CA ILE A 493 -28.07 8.39 4.76
C ILE A 493 -28.53 7.73 3.46
N THR A 494 -27.69 6.85 2.91
CA THR A 494 -27.83 6.25 1.56
C THR A 494 -28.78 5.05 1.49
N SER A 495 -29.40 4.64 2.59
CA SER A 495 -30.40 3.56 2.58
C SER A 495 -31.79 4.15 2.42
N SER A 496 -32.55 3.68 1.43
CA SER A 496 -33.97 4.02 1.24
C SER A 496 -34.91 3.21 2.14
N THR A 497 -34.39 2.16 2.78
CA THR A 497 -35.11 1.28 3.70
C THR A 497 -34.44 1.34 5.08
N LEU A 498 -35.24 1.50 6.14
CA LEU A 498 -34.81 1.28 7.52
C LEU A 498 -34.35 -0.18 7.64
N LEU A 499 -33.04 -0.40 7.70
CA LEU A 499 -32.53 -1.72 8.10
C LEU A 499 -32.90 -1.93 9.57
N PRO A 500 -33.47 -3.07 9.96
CA PRO A 500 -33.76 -3.37 11.36
C PRO A 500 -32.50 -3.21 12.20
N THR A 501 -32.62 -2.51 13.31
CA THR A 501 -31.59 -2.41 14.33
C THR A 501 -31.24 -3.83 14.80
N PRO A 502 -29.97 -4.25 14.81
CA PRO A 502 -29.62 -5.47 15.52
C PRO A 502 -29.96 -5.25 17.00
N ALA A 503 -30.84 -6.09 17.55
CA ALA A 503 -31.19 -6.05 18.97
C ALA A 503 -29.92 -6.23 19.82
N SER A 504 -29.76 -5.39 20.85
CA SER A 504 -28.73 -5.58 21.88
C SER A 504 -28.79 -7.02 22.39
N GLY A 505 -27.72 -7.79 22.19
CA GLY A 505 -27.57 -9.15 22.71
C GLY A 505 -27.65 -10.30 21.70
N SER A 506 -27.83 -10.04 20.39
CA SER A 506 -27.77 -11.12 19.39
C SER A 506 -26.34 -11.35 18.88
N PRO A 507 -25.86 -12.61 18.77
CA PRO A 507 -24.55 -12.90 18.20
C PRO A 507 -24.47 -12.42 16.73
N LEU A 508 -23.36 -11.76 16.39
CA LEU A 508 -23.10 -11.19 15.06
C LEU A 508 -22.83 -12.31 14.03
N LEU A 509 -23.89 -12.97 13.54
CA LEU A 509 -23.80 -13.82 12.37
C LEU A 509 -23.68 -12.96 11.10
N PRO A 510 -22.75 -13.28 10.17
CA PRO A 510 -22.55 -12.48 8.97
C PRO A 510 -23.69 -12.69 7.99
N SER A 511 -24.43 -11.62 7.62
CA SER A 511 -25.26 -11.65 6.42
C SER A 511 -24.34 -11.68 5.19
N SER A 512 -24.24 -12.84 4.55
CA SER A 512 -23.74 -12.98 3.18
C SER A 512 -24.50 -12.06 2.24
N GLY A 513 -23.82 -11.51 1.23
CA GLY A 513 -24.42 -10.56 0.31
C GLY A 513 -25.70 -11.10 -0.35
N GLU A 514 -26.77 -10.32 -0.28
CA GLU A 514 -27.98 -10.57 -1.04
C GLU A 514 -28.19 -9.45 -2.06
N LYS A 515 -27.97 -9.82 -3.32
CA LYS A 515 -28.61 -9.21 -4.47
C LYS A 515 -30.07 -9.62 -4.46
N GLY A 516 -30.96 -8.64 -4.56
CA GLY A 516 -32.25 -8.76 -5.23
C GLY A 516 -33.33 -9.58 -4.54
N SER A 517 -34.19 -8.91 -3.80
CA SER A 517 -35.63 -9.14 -3.85
C SER A 517 -36.35 -7.91 -3.30
N SER A 518 -37.32 -7.41 -4.06
CA SER A 518 -38.19 -6.29 -3.71
C SER A 518 -39.13 -6.69 -2.56
N PRO A 519 -39.46 -5.77 -1.65
CA PRO A 519 -40.76 -5.82 -0.99
C PRO A 519 -41.55 -4.54 -1.26
N ASP A 520 -42.77 -4.74 -1.74
CA ASP A 520 -43.84 -3.76 -1.75
C ASP A 520 -44.16 -3.29 -0.33
N SER A 521 -44.02 -1.99 -0.08
CA SER A 521 -44.85 -1.13 0.80
C SER A 521 -44.09 0.16 1.09
N ILE A 522 -44.36 1.18 0.27
CA ILE A 522 -43.77 2.52 0.39
C ILE A 522 -44.48 3.27 1.52
N HIS A 523 -43.88 3.35 2.70
CA HIS A 523 -44.15 4.45 3.62
C HIS A 523 -43.17 5.59 3.33
N ARG A 524 -43.61 6.57 2.52
CA ARG A 524 -42.91 7.85 2.36
C ARG A 524 -43.06 8.64 3.67
N ILE A 525 -41.96 8.86 4.37
CA ILE A 525 -41.90 9.89 5.41
C ILE A 525 -41.71 11.25 4.70
N PRO A 526 -42.43 12.32 5.09
CA PRO A 526 -42.23 13.64 4.53
C PRO A 526 -40.80 14.12 4.77
N SER A 527 -40.18 14.61 3.70
CA SER A 527 -38.92 15.33 3.72
C SER A 527 -39.15 16.72 4.35
N GLN A 528 -39.06 16.83 5.67
CA GLN A 528 -38.80 18.08 6.37
C GLN A 528 -38.58 17.84 7.87
N THR A 529 -37.38 18.16 8.35
CA THR A 529 -37.14 18.58 9.73
C THR A 529 -36.00 19.61 9.76
N ASP A 530 -36.44 20.86 9.69
CA ASP A 530 -35.97 22.11 10.29
C ASP A 530 -34.49 22.35 10.68
N LEU A 531 -33.97 23.44 10.08
CA LEU A 531 -33.35 24.63 10.70
C LEU A 531 -32.42 24.44 11.92
N ASN A 532 -31.15 24.12 11.65
CA ASN A 532 -29.91 24.70 12.21
C ASN A 532 -28.71 23.90 11.66
N SER A 533 -27.57 24.57 11.37
CA SER A 533 -26.21 24.15 10.92
C SER A 533 -25.95 22.79 10.22
N ASP A 534 -26.70 21.73 10.53
CA ASP A 534 -26.53 20.35 10.11
C ASP A 534 -27.53 19.99 8.99
N LYS A 535 -27.02 19.73 7.78
CA LYS A 535 -27.86 19.26 6.67
C LYS A 535 -27.87 17.74 6.61
N VAL A 536 -28.94 17.12 7.12
CA VAL A 536 -29.16 15.66 6.97
C VAL A 536 -29.97 15.38 5.70
N GLN A 537 -29.43 14.58 4.80
CA GLN A 537 -30.11 14.13 3.58
C GLN A 537 -30.32 12.62 3.61
N VAL A 538 -31.54 12.18 3.32
CA VAL A 538 -31.92 10.76 3.33
C VAL A 538 -32.24 10.30 1.90
N GLY A 539 -31.74 9.12 1.52
CA GLY A 539 -31.98 8.50 0.22
C GLY A 539 -31.11 9.00 -0.93
N SER A 540 -30.32 10.06 -0.73
CA SER A 540 -29.37 10.59 -1.72
C SER A 540 -27.92 10.18 -1.41
N ARG A 541 -27.10 10.12 -2.46
CA ARG A 541 -25.63 10.03 -2.35
C ARG A 541 -25.05 11.44 -2.53
N PRO A 542 -23.92 11.78 -1.87
CA PRO A 542 -23.28 13.07 -2.06
C PRO A 542 -22.78 13.22 -3.50
N ASP A 543 -23.10 14.35 -4.14
CA ASP A 543 -22.49 14.75 -5.41
C ASP A 543 -21.06 15.23 -5.17
N ILE A 544 -20.13 14.28 -5.08
CA ILE A 544 -18.71 14.54 -4.78
C ILE A 544 -18.09 15.49 -5.81
N GLN A 545 -18.45 15.35 -7.09
CA GLN A 545 -17.93 16.20 -8.15
C GLN A 545 -18.43 17.63 -7.97
N GLY A 546 -19.74 17.81 -7.76
CA GLY A 546 -20.34 19.11 -7.48
C GLY A 546 -19.78 19.77 -6.22
N ILE A 547 -19.59 19.03 -5.13
CA ILE A 547 -19.04 19.53 -3.86
C ILE A 547 -17.62 20.09 -4.05
N ILE A 548 -16.74 19.33 -4.71
CA ILE A 548 -15.35 19.75 -4.94
C ILE A 548 -15.30 20.88 -5.98
N ALA A 549 -16.12 20.83 -7.03
CA ALA A 549 -16.21 21.88 -8.03
C ALA A 549 -16.70 23.20 -7.42
N ALA A 550 -17.73 23.18 -6.56
CA ALA A 550 -18.23 24.37 -5.87
C ALA A 550 -17.16 25.00 -4.97
N SER A 551 -16.40 24.18 -4.24
CA SER A 551 -15.33 24.68 -3.37
C SER A 551 -14.13 25.24 -4.15
N THR A 552 -13.86 24.71 -5.34
CA THR A 552 -12.73 25.13 -6.19
C THR A 552 -13.06 26.27 -7.15
N THR A 553 -14.35 26.57 -7.35
CA THR A 553 -14.82 27.73 -8.13
C THR A 553 -15.06 28.96 -7.26
N SER A 554 -15.13 28.80 -5.93
CA SER A 554 -15.22 29.92 -5.01
C SER A 554 -13.98 30.83 -5.10
N HIS A 555 -14.20 32.13 -5.30
CA HIS A 555 -13.13 33.13 -5.40
C HIS A 555 -12.35 33.34 -4.09
N THR A 556 -12.85 32.83 -2.96
CA THR A 556 -12.26 33.02 -1.63
C THR A 556 -11.22 31.96 -1.25
N ALA A 557 -11.25 30.77 -1.86
CA ALA A 557 -10.38 29.67 -1.50
C ALA A 557 -9.20 29.55 -2.49
N ARG A 558 -7.97 29.80 -2.03
CA ARG A 558 -6.76 29.62 -2.85
C ARG A 558 -6.10 28.28 -2.57
N HIS A 559 -6.15 27.82 -1.33
CA HIS A 559 -5.53 26.58 -0.88
C HIS A 559 -6.59 25.65 -0.27
N ILE A 560 -6.82 24.52 -0.92
CA ILE A 560 -7.86 23.56 -0.54
C ILE A 560 -7.21 22.23 -0.17
N ALA A 561 -7.53 21.70 1.01
CA ALA A 561 -7.16 20.35 1.43
C ALA A 561 -8.38 19.44 1.45
N ILE A 562 -8.27 18.27 0.82
CA ILE A 562 -9.31 17.25 0.74
C ILE A 562 -8.77 16.00 1.42
N PHE A 563 -9.53 15.48 2.38
CA PHE A 563 -9.25 14.24 3.07
C PHE A 563 -10.40 13.28 2.87
N THR A 564 -10.12 12.06 2.42
CA THR A 564 -11.16 11.07 2.17
C THR A 564 -10.82 9.68 2.68
N CYS A 565 -11.82 9.03 3.26
CA CYS A 565 -11.77 7.64 3.68
C CYS A 565 -13.15 7.00 3.51
N GLY A 566 -13.25 5.97 2.69
CA GLY A 566 -14.54 5.36 2.36
C GLY A 566 -14.43 4.27 1.29
N PRO A 567 -15.57 3.75 0.80
CA PRO A 567 -15.58 2.72 -0.24
C PRO A 567 -14.75 3.10 -1.46
N ALA A 568 -14.19 2.11 -2.16
CA ALA A 568 -13.30 2.33 -3.31
C ALA A 568 -13.90 3.25 -4.38
N SER A 569 -15.21 3.19 -4.62
CA SER A 569 -15.90 4.09 -5.57
C SER A 569 -15.88 5.54 -5.10
N MET A 570 -16.15 5.79 -3.81
CA MET A 570 -16.13 7.14 -3.24
C MET A 570 -14.73 7.75 -3.32
N ILE A 571 -13.70 6.98 -2.92
CA ILE A 571 -12.30 7.43 -3.02
C ILE A 571 -11.96 7.77 -4.47
N GLN A 572 -12.43 6.97 -5.42
CA GLN A 572 -12.20 7.22 -6.83
C GLN A 572 -12.86 8.52 -7.31
N ASP A 573 -14.12 8.75 -6.94
CA ASP A 573 -14.86 9.96 -7.32
C ASP A 573 -14.14 11.21 -6.78
N VAL A 574 -13.71 11.18 -5.52
CA VAL A 574 -12.92 12.25 -4.90
C VAL A 574 -11.60 12.45 -5.64
N ARG A 575 -10.88 11.37 -5.97
CA ARG A 575 -9.60 11.43 -6.68
C ARG A 575 -9.73 12.06 -8.06
N ASN A 576 -10.76 11.68 -8.80
CA ASN A 576 -11.00 12.22 -10.13
C ASN A 576 -11.49 13.67 -10.11
N ALA A 577 -12.34 14.04 -9.14
CA ALA A 577 -12.75 15.42 -8.94
C ALA A 577 -11.56 16.31 -8.51
N ALA A 578 -10.72 15.84 -7.59
CA ALA A 578 -9.50 16.55 -7.20
C ALA A 578 -8.50 16.66 -8.36
N ALA A 579 -8.37 15.63 -9.21
CA ALA A 579 -7.56 15.71 -10.42
C ALA A 579 -8.10 16.77 -11.39
N GLU A 580 -9.42 16.86 -11.57
CA GLU A 580 -9.99 17.92 -12.40
C GLU A 580 -9.70 19.31 -11.81
N ALA A 581 -9.78 19.46 -10.50
CA ALA A 581 -9.39 20.70 -9.83
C ALA A 581 -7.90 21.05 -10.06
N GLN A 582 -6.98 20.06 -10.08
CA GLN A 582 -5.58 20.30 -10.48
C GLN A 582 -5.46 20.78 -11.92
N SER A 583 -6.31 20.27 -12.82
CA SER A 583 -6.34 20.67 -14.24
C SER A 583 -6.57 22.19 -14.36
N GLN A 584 -7.44 22.75 -13.51
CA GLN A 584 -7.73 24.17 -13.45
C GLN A 584 -6.54 25.00 -12.95
N VAL A 585 -5.82 24.51 -11.92
CA VAL A 585 -4.57 25.12 -11.43
C VAL A 585 -3.51 25.16 -12.53
N ILE A 586 -3.35 24.05 -13.28
CA ILE A 586 -2.40 23.96 -14.39
C ILE A 586 -2.76 24.99 -15.48
N ARG A 587 -4.04 25.12 -15.82
CA ARG A 587 -4.53 26.03 -16.87
C ARG A 587 -4.64 27.50 -16.45
N LYS A 588 -4.58 27.80 -15.13
CA LYS A 588 -4.88 29.13 -14.54
C LYS A 588 -6.32 29.61 -14.81
N ASN A 589 -7.28 28.67 -14.79
CA ASN A 589 -8.68 29.01 -15.03
C ASN A 589 -9.47 29.32 -13.74
N SER A 590 -8.82 29.25 -12.58
CA SER A 590 -9.45 29.53 -11.27
C SER A 590 -8.49 30.28 -10.34
N SER A 591 -9.05 30.84 -9.25
CA SER A 591 -8.30 31.46 -8.15
C SER A 591 -7.57 30.46 -7.26
N VAL A 592 -7.83 29.16 -7.46
CA VAL A 592 -7.20 28.09 -6.69
C VAL A 592 -5.74 27.94 -7.13
N GLU A 593 -4.85 28.01 -6.16
CA GLU A 593 -3.41 27.85 -6.33
C GLU A 593 -2.93 26.46 -5.92
N GLU A 594 -3.62 25.84 -4.95
CA GLU A 594 -3.27 24.53 -4.45
C GLU A 594 -4.51 23.69 -4.11
N VAL A 595 -4.55 22.48 -4.65
CA VAL A 595 -5.42 21.40 -4.17
C VAL A 595 -4.55 20.30 -3.60
N TYR A 596 -4.76 19.91 -2.34
CA TYR A 596 -4.10 18.78 -1.71
C TYR A 596 -5.12 17.68 -1.47
N LEU A 597 -4.79 16.45 -1.84
CA LEU A 597 -5.62 15.28 -1.56
C LEU A 597 -4.83 14.25 -0.76
N HIS A 598 -5.44 13.80 0.33
CA HIS A 598 -5.04 12.59 1.04
C HIS A 598 -6.19 11.59 1.04
N THR A 599 -5.87 10.35 0.64
CA THR A 599 -6.84 9.25 0.56
C THR A 599 -6.40 8.11 1.45
N GLU A 600 -7.27 7.69 2.35
CA GLU A 600 -7.08 6.49 3.17
C GLU A 600 -8.03 5.39 2.65
N PRO A 601 -7.52 4.22 2.24
CA PRO A 601 -8.38 3.13 1.80
C PRO A 601 -9.19 2.56 2.97
N PHE A 602 -10.48 2.34 2.74
CA PHE A 602 -11.37 1.69 3.70
C PHE A 602 -11.02 0.20 3.83
N SER A 603 -10.72 -0.25 5.06
CA SER A 603 -10.48 -1.67 5.40
C SER A 603 -11.74 -2.39 5.84
#